data_AF-A0A4P7F9A9-F1
#
_entry.id   AF-A0A4P7F9A9-F1
#
_cell.length_a   1.000
_cell.length_b   1.000
_cell.length_c   1.000
_cell.angle_alpha   90.00
_cell.angle_beta   90.00
_cell.angle_gamma   90.00
#
_symmetry.space_group_name_H-M   'P 1'
#
loop_
_entity.id
_entity.type
_entity.pdbx_description
1 polymer ?
#
loop_
_entity_poly.entity_id
_entity_poly.type
_entity_poly.pdbx_seq_one_letter_code
_entity_poly.pdbx_strand_id
1 'polypeptide(L)'
;MVEPKYAGFLPGIHAIEGYGAGGFRFAGMSHRGSILALPSGILAWAPVIPAEIDVASLDAVFGEPPGLIEHLLVGTGLELVPLSNQIRQRLREANIRAEPMPTGAAARTYSILLGEKRRVAAALLAVP
;
A
#
# COMPACT_ATOMS: atom_id res chain seq x y z
N MET A 1 -8.47 -13.18 -27.55
CA MET A 1 -8.99 -12.70 -26.26
C MET A 1 -8.03 -13.21 -25.20
N VAL A 2 -7.22 -12.34 -24.62
CA VAL A 2 -6.26 -12.73 -23.56
C VAL A 2 -6.97 -12.49 -22.25
N GLU A 3 -7.44 -13.55 -21.60
CA GLU A 3 -7.91 -13.48 -20.21
C GLU A 3 -6.79 -12.90 -19.33
N PRO A 4 -7.07 -11.89 -18.48
CA PRO A 4 -6.07 -11.39 -17.56
C PRO A 4 -5.76 -12.52 -16.56
N LYS A 5 -4.56 -13.10 -16.71
CA LYS A 5 -4.20 -14.39 -16.12
C LYS A 5 -4.16 -14.40 -14.58
N TYR A 6 -4.29 -13.25 -13.93
CA TYR A 6 -4.37 -13.12 -12.47
C TYR A 6 -5.25 -11.92 -12.12
N ALA A 7 -6.21 -12.09 -11.21
CA ALA A 7 -7.15 -11.06 -10.77
C ALA A 7 -6.51 -9.88 -9.99
N GLY A 8 -5.18 -9.75 -10.05
CA GLY A 8 -4.45 -8.67 -9.38
C GLY A 8 -4.54 -8.70 -7.86
N PHE A 9 -4.90 -9.83 -7.25
CA PHE A 9 -5.04 -10.00 -5.80
C PHE A 9 -4.37 -11.29 -5.33
N LEU A 10 -3.55 -11.18 -4.28
CA LEU A 10 -2.94 -12.28 -3.55
C LEU A 10 -3.49 -12.27 -2.12
N PRO A 11 -4.28 -13.27 -1.70
CA PRO A 11 -4.83 -13.30 -0.36
C PRO A 11 -3.76 -13.54 0.72
N GLY A 12 -4.03 -13.02 1.91
CA GLY A 12 -3.20 -13.21 3.08
C GLY A 12 -2.13 -12.15 3.27
N ILE A 13 -1.48 -12.22 4.42
CA ILE A 13 -0.55 -11.21 4.88
C ILE A 13 0.87 -11.60 4.46
N HIS A 14 1.50 -10.77 3.63
CA HIS A 14 2.82 -11.05 3.07
C HIS A 14 3.76 -9.86 3.28
N ALA A 15 4.99 -10.14 3.68
CA ALA A 15 6.03 -9.11 3.76
C ALA A 15 6.50 -8.69 2.36
N ILE A 16 6.97 -7.45 2.24
CA ILE A 16 7.68 -6.98 1.05
C ILE A 16 9.14 -7.40 1.15
N GLU A 17 9.58 -8.19 0.18
CA GLU A 17 10.92 -8.77 0.06
C GLU A 17 11.85 -7.95 -0.85
N GLY A 18 11.29 -7.06 -1.67
CA GLY A 18 12.04 -6.21 -2.58
C GLY A 18 11.18 -5.14 -3.25
N TYR A 19 11.81 -4.06 -3.71
CA TYR A 19 11.19 -2.94 -4.42
C TYR A 19 12.17 -2.35 -5.44
N GLY A 20 11.65 -1.58 -6.41
CA GLY A 20 12.41 -0.95 -7.50
C GLY A 20 12.13 -1.62 -8.85
N ALA A 21 12.78 -1.16 -9.92
CA ALA A 21 12.54 -1.63 -11.29
C ALA A 21 11.06 -1.54 -11.72
N GLY A 22 10.32 -0.59 -11.16
CA GLY A 22 8.90 -0.39 -11.40
C GLY A 22 7.98 -1.39 -10.71
N GLY A 23 8.41 -2.02 -9.60
CA GLY A 23 7.56 -3.00 -8.92
C GLY A 23 8.03 -3.43 -7.53
N PHE A 24 7.47 -4.55 -7.09
CA PHE A 24 7.67 -5.14 -5.76
C PHE A 24 7.82 -6.66 -5.85
N ARG A 25 8.52 -7.24 -4.88
CA ARG A 25 8.60 -8.68 -4.68
C ARG A 25 8.03 -9.04 -3.31
N PHE A 26 7.19 -10.06 -3.26
CA PHE A 26 6.55 -10.58 -2.05
C PHE A 26 6.09 -12.01 -2.30
N ALA A 27 6.01 -12.85 -1.26
CA ALA A 27 5.58 -14.24 -1.39
C ALA A 27 6.31 -15.04 -2.49
N GLY A 28 7.61 -14.74 -2.72
CA GLY A 28 8.40 -15.34 -3.80
C GLY A 28 7.99 -14.96 -5.23
N MET A 29 7.08 -14.00 -5.43
CA MET A 29 6.64 -13.52 -6.75
C MET A 29 6.99 -12.04 -6.98
N SER A 30 7.10 -11.65 -8.25
CA SER A 30 7.33 -10.26 -8.65
C SER A 30 6.05 -9.66 -9.24
N HIS A 31 5.70 -8.46 -8.80
CA HIS A 31 4.60 -7.66 -9.31
C HIS A 31 5.14 -6.35 -9.88
N ARG A 32 4.71 -5.98 -11.09
CA ARG A 32 5.01 -4.68 -11.69
C ARG A 32 3.85 -3.72 -11.45
N GLY A 33 4.18 -2.49 -11.06
CA GLY A 33 3.19 -1.47 -10.70
C GLY A 33 3.02 -1.33 -9.19
N SER A 34 2.21 -0.33 -8.83
CA SER A 34 1.91 0.04 -7.46
C SER A 34 1.00 -1.00 -6.81
N ILE A 35 1.06 -1.12 -5.48
CA ILE A 35 0.29 -2.10 -4.72
C ILE A 35 -0.35 -1.50 -3.47
N LEU A 36 -1.47 -2.09 -3.04
CA LEU A 36 -1.96 -1.99 -1.67
C LEU A 36 -1.65 -3.32 -0.96
N ALA A 37 -0.94 -3.26 0.16
CA ALA A 37 -0.74 -4.38 1.06
C ALA A 37 -1.65 -4.23 2.28
N LEU A 38 -2.73 -5.01 2.31
CA LEU A 38 -3.80 -4.95 3.30
C LEU A 38 -3.84 -6.23 4.16
N PRO A 39 -4.57 -6.24 5.28
CA PRO A 39 -4.80 -7.45 6.07
C PRO A 39 -5.46 -8.58 5.28
N SER A 40 -6.36 -8.27 4.33
CA SER A 40 -7.00 -9.26 3.45
C SER A 40 -6.06 -9.84 2.39
N GLY A 41 -5.08 -9.07 1.94
CA GLY A 41 -4.20 -9.45 0.84
C GLY A 41 -3.45 -8.29 0.21
N ILE A 42 -2.61 -8.61 -0.77
CA ILE A 42 -1.95 -7.63 -1.63
C ILE A 42 -2.73 -7.52 -2.93
N LEU A 43 -3.10 -6.31 -3.32
CA LEU A 43 -3.71 -6.03 -4.63
C LEU A 43 -2.93 -5.00 -5.45
N ALA A 44 -3.12 -5.05 -6.76
CA ALA A 44 -2.69 -4.01 -7.68
C ALA A 44 -3.37 -2.67 -7.35
N TRP A 45 -2.61 -1.58 -7.43
CA TRP A 45 -3.08 -0.23 -7.12
C TRP A 45 -2.87 0.68 -8.33
N ALA A 46 -3.90 1.43 -8.71
CA ALA A 46 -3.90 2.18 -9.96
C ALA A 46 -2.95 3.39 -10.00
N PRO A 47 -2.78 4.19 -8.92
CA PRO A 47 -1.88 5.34 -8.94
C PRO A 47 -0.44 4.99 -9.33
N VAL A 48 0.13 5.80 -10.21
CA VAL A 48 1.53 5.72 -10.66
C VAL A 48 2.35 6.93 -10.23
N ILE A 49 1.70 8.04 -9.84
CA ILE A 49 2.32 9.23 -9.28
C ILE A 49 1.61 9.72 -8.00
N PRO A 50 2.27 10.51 -7.14
CA PRO A 50 1.69 10.96 -5.87
C PRO A 50 0.41 11.80 -6.02
N ALA A 51 0.29 12.54 -7.11
CA ALA A 51 -0.87 13.39 -7.39
C ALA A 51 -2.16 12.60 -7.67
N GLU A 52 -2.05 11.32 -7.99
CA GLU A 52 -3.18 10.42 -8.25
C GLU A 52 -3.67 9.72 -6.97
N ILE A 53 -2.98 9.91 -5.84
CA ILE A 53 -3.41 9.38 -4.55
C ILE A 53 -4.55 10.27 -4.05
N ASP A 54 -5.75 9.72 -4.03
CA ASP A 54 -6.95 10.35 -3.48
C ASP A 54 -7.73 9.38 -2.58
N VAL A 55 -8.87 9.82 -2.05
CA VAL A 55 -9.72 8.99 -1.19
C VAL A 55 -10.22 7.75 -1.92
N ALA A 56 -10.64 7.88 -3.18
CA ALA A 56 -11.20 6.80 -3.98
C ALA A 56 -10.15 5.72 -4.30
N SER A 57 -8.92 6.13 -4.59
CA SER A 57 -7.78 5.23 -4.79
C SER A 57 -7.48 4.39 -3.55
N LEU A 58 -7.90 4.85 -2.37
CA LEU A 58 -7.72 4.16 -1.08
C LEU A 58 -9.01 3.46 -0.61
N ASP A 59 -10.05 3.33 -1.44
CA ASP A 59 -11.32 2.72 -1.04
C ASP A 59 -11.15 1.31 -0.46
N ALA A 60 -10.22 0.51 -1.00
CA ALA A 60 -9.92 -0.82 -0.47
C ALA A 60 -9.39 -0.78 0.97
N VAL A 61 -8.65 0.27 1.37
CA VAL A 61 -8.21 0.47 2.76
C VAL A 61 -9.41 0.68 3.67
N PHE A 62 -10.41 1.45 3.21
CA PHE A 62 -11.62 1.73 3.98
C PHE A 62 -12.64 0.57 3.97
N GLY A 63 -12.50 -0.36 3.03
CA GLY A 63 -13.30 -1.58 2.95
C GLY A 63 -12.84 -2.68 3.91
N GLU A 64 -11.65 -2.56 4.50
CA GLU A 64 -11.19 -3.50 5.52
C GLU A 64 -12.02 -3.40 6.80
N PRO A 65 -12.24 -4.53 7.52
CA PRO A 65 -12.94 -4.51 8.78
C PRO A 65 -12.34 -3.48 9.77
N PRO A 66 -13.18 -2.68 10.47
CA PRO A 66 -12.71 -1.66 11.39
C PRO A 66 -11.73 -2.20 12.44
N GLY A 67 -10.64 -1.48 12.65
CA GLY A 67 -9.63 -1.85 13.64
C GLY A 67 -8.67 -2.95 13.20
N LEU A 68 -8.66 -3.39 11.93
CA LEU A 68 -7.57 -4.22 11.41
C LEU A 68 -6.37 -3.41 10.94
N ILE A 69 -6.57 -2.12 10.69
CA ILE A 69 -5.52 -1.16 10.29
C ILE A 69 -5.50 -0.04 11.32
N GLU A 70 -4.33 0.21 11.90
CA GLU A 70 -4.04 1.40 12.71
C GLU A 70 -3.05 2.34 12.03
N HIS A 71 -2.10 1.78 11.28
CA HIS A 71 -1.05 2.54 10.59
C HIS A 71 -1.17 2.25 9.10
N LEU A 72 -1.36 3.30 8.30
CA LEU A 72 -1.26 3.23 6.85
C LEU A 72 0.02 3.94 6.42
N LEU A 73 1.01 3.15 6.03
CA LEU A 73 2.22 3.66 5.40
C LEU A 73 1.91 4.01 3.95
N VAL A 74 2.20 5.24 3.54
CA VAL A 74 1.96 5.68 2.16
C VAL A 74 3.29 5.97 1.48
N GLY A 75 3.71 5.07 0.61
CA GLY A 75 4.88 5.20 -0.24
C GLY A 75 4.59 6.15 -1.41
N THR A 76 5.08 7.38 -1.31
CA THR A 76 4.81 8.46 -2.28
C THR A 76 5.85 8.56 -3.40
N GLY A 77 6.48 7.45 -3.75
CA GLY A 77 7.52 7.41 -4.78
C GLY A 77 8.92 7.63 -4.22
N LEU A 78 9.77 8.35 -4.96
CA LEU A 78 11.17 8.56 -4.56
C LEU A 78 11.32 9.50 -3.36
N GLU A 79 10.38 10.43 -3.19
CA GLU A 79 10.41 11.47 -2.17
C GLU A 79 9.13 11.45 -1.33
N LEU A 80 9.19 12.05 -0.15
CA LEU A 80 8.00 12.27 0.67
C LEU A 80 7.13 13.35 0.04
N VAL A 81 5.88 13.01 -0.27
CA VAL A 81 4.85 13.97 -0.68
C VAL A 81 3.74 14.01 0.38
N PRO A 82 3.42 15.18 0.95
CA PRO A 82 2.34 15.29 1.92
C PRO A 82 0.99 14.87 1.33
N LEU A 83 0.22 14.07 2.07
CA LEU A 83 -1.13 13.68 1.66
C LEU A 83 -2.10 14.87 1.73
N SER A 84 -3.10 14.86 0.86
CA SER A 84 -4.14 15.89 0.85
C SER A 84 -4.91 15.94 2.18
N ASN A 85 -5.52 17.09 2.47
CA ASN A 85 -6.34 17.24 3.69
C ASN A 85 -7.52 16.26 3.72
N GLN A 86 -8.11 15.98 2.56
CA GLN A 86 -9.23 15.04 2.42
C GLN A 86 -8.84 13.62 2.82
N ILE A 87 -7.70 13.12 2.32
CA ILE A 87 -7.17 11.80 2.69
C ILE A 87 -6.90 11.74 4.19
N ARG A 88 -6.20 12.75 4.72
CA ARG A 88 -5.85 12.80 6.15
C ARG A 88 -7.11 12.83 7.03
N GLN A 89 -8.14 13.56 6.63
CA GLN A 89 -9.41 13.58 7.35
C GLN A 89 -10.11 12.22 7.31
N ARG A 90 -10.25 11.63 6.12
CA ARG A 90 -10.95 10.36 5.96
C ARG A 90 -10.28 9.21 6.70
N LEU A 91 -8.94 9.18 6.76
CA LEU A 91 -8.18 8.22 7.54
C LEU A 91 -8.36 8.43 9.04
N ARG A 92 -8.35 9.69 9.53
CA ARG A 92 -8.62 10.00 10.94
C ARG A 92 -10.01 9.54 11.38
N GLU A 93 -11.03 9.76 10.55
CA GLU A 93 -12.41 9.31 10.83
C GLU A 93 -12.50 7.78 10.92
N ALA A 94 -11.62 7.05 10.22
CA ALA A 94 -11.49 5.60 10.31
C ALA A 94 -10.58 5.12 11.46
N ASN A 95 -10.05 6.02 12.30
CA ASN A 95 -9.02 5.75 13.31
C ASN A 95 -7.71 5.17 12.74
N ILE A 96 -7.37 5.53 11.50
CA ILE A 96 -6.14 5.13 10.82
C ILE A 96 -5.16 6.31 10.81
N ARG A 97 -3.94 6.07 11.30
CA ARG A 97 -2.83 7.01 11.22
C ARG A 97 -2.20 6.95 9.83
N ALA A 98 -2.13 8.11 9.17
CA ALA A 98 -1.47 8.24 7.88
C ALA A 98 0.02 8.57 8.06
N GLU A 99 0.90 7.82 7.41
CA GLU A 99 2.35 7.98 7.50
C GLU A 99 2.98 8.05 6.09
N PRO A 100 2.93 9.21 5.42
CA PRO A 100 3.57 9.37 4.11
C PRO A 100 5.09 9.37 4.23
N MET A 101 5.77 8.67 3.33
CA MET A 101 7.23 8.58 3.25
C MET A 101 7.67 8.08 1.86
N PRO A 102 8.97 8.12 1.51
CA PRO A 102 9.46 7.49 0.29
C PRO A 102 9.09 6.01 0.23
N THR A 103 8.76 5.49 -0.96
CA THR A 103 8.29 4.11 -1.17
C THR A 103 9.24 3.08 -0.58
N GLY A 104 10.56 3.24 -0.76
CA GLY A 104 11.54 2.30 -0.22
C GLY A 104 11.50 2.23 1.32
N ALA A 105 11.28 3.37 1.97
CA ALA A 105 11.10 3.45 3.41
C ALA A 105 9.76 2.82 3.84
N ALA A 106 8.67 3.10 3.13
CA ALA A 106 7.36 2.52 3.41
C ALA A 106 7.37 0.99 3.30
N ALA A 107 7.95 0.44 2.22
CA ALA A 107 8.06 -1.00 2.00
C ALA A 107 8.86 -1.70 3.13
N ARG A 108 9.99 -1.11 3.53
CA ARG A 108 10.81 -1.65 4.63
C ARG A 108 10.08 -1.57 5.97
N THR A 109 9.50 -0.41 6.29
CA THR A 109 8.80 -0.18 7.56
C THR A 109 7.57 -1.06 7.66
N TYR A 110 6.83 -1.28 6.58
CA TYR A 110 5.70 -2.21 6.53
C TYR A 110 6.12 -3.60 6.98
N SER A 111 7.16 -4.18 6.38
CA SER A 111 7.64 -5.52 6.72
C SER A 111 8.12 -5.62 8.18
N ILE A 112 8.73 -4.56 8.72
CA ILE A 112 9.13 -4.50 10.13
C ILE A 112 7.91 -4.51 11.05
N LEU A 113 6.98 -3.57 10.86
CA LEU A 113 5.76 -3.46 11.68
C LEU A 113 4.90 -4.71 11.59
N LEU A 114 4.89 -5.36 10.42
CA LEU A 114 4.23 -6.63 10.22
C LEU A 114 4.86 -7.75 11.07
N GLY A 115 6.20 -7.85 11.09
CA GLY A 115 6.93 -8.79 11.94
C GLY A 115 6.72 -8.53 13.44
N GLU A 116 6.51 -7.26 13.83
CA GLU A 116 6.12 -6.85 15.18
C GLU A 116 4.64 -7.11 15.51
N LYS A 117 3.88 -7.74 14.60
CA LYS A 117 2.44 -8.01 14.74
C LYS A 117 1.61 -6.74 14.97
N ARG A 118 2.05 -5.61 14.41
CA ARG A 118 1.28 -4.36 14.41
C ARG A 118 0.19 -4.42 13.36
N ARG A 119 -0.88 -3.67 13.60
CA ARG A 119 -1.99 -3.48 12.66
C ARG A 119 -1.60 -2.47 11.59
N VAL A 120 -0.82 -2.92 10.62
CA VAL A 120 -0.24 -2.08 9.56
C VAL A 120 -0.77 -2.48 8.19
N ALA A 121 -1.03 -1.48 7.35
CA ALA A 121 -1.24 -1.60 5.92
C ALA A 121 -0.28 -0.66 5.17
N ALA A 122 -0.10 -0.89 3.87
CA ALA A 122 0.72 -0.03 3.04
C ALA A 122 0.08 0.25 1.68
N ALA A 123 0.17 1.50 1.22
CA ALA A 123 -0.11 1.91 -0.15
C ALA A 123 1.20 2.35 -0.79
N LEU A 124 1.70 1.61 -1.79
CA LEU A 124 3.07 1.76 -2.27
C LEU A 124 3.09 2.08 -3.77
N LEU A 125 3.52 3.30 -4.12
CA LEU A 125 3.80 3.66 -5.51
C LEU A 125 5.06 2.95 -6.00
N ALA A 126 4.97 2.27 -7.14
CA ALA A 126 6.14 1.71 -7.79
C ALA A 126 7.11 2.81 -8.25
N VAL A 127 8.40 2.61 -7.99
CA VAL A 127 9.48 3.51 -8.40
C VAL A 127 10.42 2.81 -9.38
N PRO A 128 11.16 3.56 -10.23
CA PRO A 128 12.15 3.01 -11.14
C PRO A 128 13.21 2.12 -10.47
#